data_AF-A0A060C2C3-F1
#
_entry.id   AF-A0A060C2C3-F1
#
_cell.length_a   1.000
_cell.length_b   1.000
_cell.length_c   1.000
_cell.angle_alpha   90.00
_cell.angle_beta   90.00
_cell.angle_gamma   90.00
#
_symmetry.space_group_name_H-M   'P 1'
#
loop_
_entity.id
_entity.type
_entity.pdbx_description
1 polymer ?
#
loop_
_entity_poly.entity_id
_entity_poly.type
_entity_poly.pdbx_seq_one_letter_code
_entity_poly.pdbx_strand_id
1 'polypeptide(L)'
;MLFQNLAIVASSIGLVAAELPAIEIVGNKFFFSNNGSQFYMRGIAYQQDTSNVTDGSTFVDPLADGEACARDIPYLSAVKTNTIRVYALNETQDHTECMQLLDDAGIYV
;
A
#
# COMPACT_ATOMS: atom_id res chain seq x y z
N MET A 1 13.64 0.64 -57.15
CA MET A 1 13.53 -0.19 -55.93
C MET A 1 14.22 0.60 -54.81
N LEU A 2 13.59 1.67 -54.28
CA LEU A 2 12.74 1.69 -53.08
C LEU A 2 13.24 0.76 -51.96
N PHE A 3 14.05 1.31 -51.04
CA PHE A 3 14.10 0.86 -49.65
C PHE A 3 14.04 2.09 -48.74
N GLN A 4 12.89 2.23 -48.08
CA GLN A 4 12.55 3.29 -47.15
C GLN A 4 12.97 2.81 -45.75
N ASN A 5 13.92 3.48 -45.11
CA ASN A 5 14.30 3.19 -43.72
C ASN A 5 13.21 3.72 -42.78
N LEU A 6 12.43 2.81 -42.20
CA LEU A 6 11.49 3.12 -41.13
C LEU A 6 12.22 3.00 -39.78
N ALA A 7 12.58 4.13 -39.18
CA ALA A 7 13.10 4.15 -37.81
C ALA A 7 11.91 4.01 -36.83
N ILE A 8 11.84 2.89 -36.12
CA ILE A 8 10.86 2.69 -35.04
C ILE A 8 11.41 3.37 -33.79
N VAL A 9 10.82 4.50 -33.40
CA VAL A 9 11.07 5.13 -32.10
C VAL A 9 10.26 4.36 -31.05
N ALA A 10 10.91 3.45 -30.33
CA ALA A 10 10.33 2.81 -29.18
C ALA A 10 10.32 3.81 -28.01
N SER A 11 9.22 4.54 -27.83
CA SER A 11 8.97 5.28 -26.58
C SER A 11 8.68 4.26 -25.49
N SER A 12 9.68 3.96 -24.67
CA SER A 12 9.50 3.33 -23.37
C SER A 12 8.68 4.27 -22.50
N ILE A 13 7.36 4.05 -22.45
CA ILE A 13 6.50 4.62 -21.41
C ILE A 13 6.97 3.97 -20.12
N GLY A 14 7.84 4.65 -19.37
CA GLY A 14 8.11 4.27 -18.00
C GLY A 14 6.80 4.33 -17.24
N LEU A 15 6.33 3.20 -16.73
CA LEU A 15 5.32 3.22 -15.67
C LEU A 15 5.97 3.95 -14.50
N VAL A 16 5.64 5.22 -14.32
CA VAL A 16 5.82 5.87 -13.03
C VAL A 16 4.88 5.14 -12.10
N ALA A 17 5.42 4.31 -11.19
CA ALA A 17 4.65 3.83 -10.06
C ALA A 17 4.09 5.06 -9.37
N ALA A 18 2.78 5.23 -9.42
CA ALA A 18 2.12 6.37 -8.80
C ALA A 18 2.07 6.07 -7.30
N GLU A 19 3.09 6.51 -6.59
CA GLU A 19 3.11 6.52 -5.12
C GLU A 19 1.81 7.13 -4.60
N LEU A 20 1.23 6.52 -3.57
CA LEU A 20 0.00 6.98 -2.94
C LEU A 20 0.16 8.46 -2.54
N PRO A 21 -0.69 9.36 -3.07
CA PRO A 21 -0.59 10.76 -2.71
C PRO A 21 -0.78 10.92 -1.20
N ALA A 22 0.06 11.74 -0.56
CA ALA A 22 -0.13 12.07 0.84
C ALA A 22 -1.54 12.63 1.09
N ILE A 23 -2.14 12.25 2.21
CA ILE A 23 -3.44 12.78 2.65
C ILE A 23 -3.21 13.99 3.55
N GLU A 24 -3.86 15.10 3.22
CA GLU A 24 -3.82 16.35 3.96
C GLU A 24 -5.13 16.60 4.71
N ILE A 25 -5.03 17.34 5.81
CA ILE A 25 -6.18 17.72 6.63
C ILE A 25 -6.52 19.19 6.34
N VAL A 26 -7.75 19.45 5.89
CA VAL A 26 -8.28 20.81 5.71
C VAL A 26 -9.56 20.95 6.54
N GLY A 27 -9.48 21.76 7.59
CA GLY A 27 -10.56 21.92 8.56
C GLY A 27 -10.89 20.59 9.24
N ASN A 28 -12.04 19.99 8.91
CA ASN A 28 -12.53 18.75 9.50
C ASN A 28 -12.62 17.58 8.50
N LYS A 29 -11.89 17.64 7.39
CA LYS A 29 -11.92 16.66 6.29
C LYS A 29 -10.52 16.34 5.79
N PHE A 30 -10.40 15.19 5.12
CA PHE A 30 -9.18 14.71 4.47
C PHE A 30 -9.24 14.94 2.96
N PHE A 31 -8.09 15.24 2.34
CA PHE A 31 -7.97 15.51 0.91
C PHE A 31 -6.67 14.91 0.34
N PHE A 32 -6.67 14.50 -0.91
CA PHE A 32 -5.44 14.09 -1.59
C PHE A 32 -4.59 15.31 -1.94
N SER A 33 -3.31 15.33 -1.55
CA SER A 33 -2.39 16.46 -1.76
C SER A 33 -2.17 16.82 -3.24
N ASN A 34 -2.25 15.83 -4.14
CA ASN A 34 -1.94 16.02 -5.56
C ASN A 34 -3.09 16.61 -6.39
N ASN A 35 -4.34 16.46 -5.95
CA ASN A 35 -5.51 16.85 -6.76
C ASN A 35 -6.64 17.55 -5.97
N GLY A 36 -6.53 17.63 -4.64
CA GLY A 36 -7.49 18.31 -3.79
C GLY A 36 -8.87 17.65 -3.70
N SER A 37 -9.07 16.46 -4.24
CA SER A 37 -10.31 15.71 -4.06
C SER A 37 -10.41 15.16 -2.63
N GLN A 38 -11.62 15.10 -2.10
CA GLN A 38 -11.84 14.68 -0.71
C GLN A 38 -11.59 13.17 -0.55
N PHE A 39 -10.77 12.82 0.44
CA PHE A 39 -10.49 11.45 0.83
C PHE A 39 -11.53 10.95 1.83
N TYR A 40 -12.03 9.72 1.59
CA TYR A 40 -12.94 9.02 2.48
C TYR A 40 -12.35 7.66 2.84
N MET A 41 -12.23 7.39 4.14
CA MET A 41 -11.73 6.12 4.64
C MET A 41 -12.77 5.01 4.46
N ARG A 42 -12.33 3.91 3.85
CA ARG A 42 -13.00 2.61 3.78
C ARG A 42 -12.06 1.62 4.47
N GLY A 43 -12.19 1.60 5.80
CA GLY A 43 -11.19 1.05 6.71
C GLY A 43 -11.47 -0.37 7.20
N ILE A 44 -10.40 -1.17 7.38
CA ILE A 44 -10.43 -2.46 8.09
C ILE A 44 -9.35 -2.49 9.18
N ALA A 45 -9.65 -3.07 10.35
CA ALA A 45 -8.63 -3.35 11.36
C ALA A 45 -7.75 -4.53 10.91
N TYR A 46 -6.43 -4.34 10.89
CA TYR A 46 -5.47 -5.34 10.44
C TYR A 46 -4.42 -5.56 11.53
N GLN A 47 -4.70 -6.53 12.42
CA GLN A 47 -3.78 -6.96 13.47
C GLN A 47 -3.97 -8.45 13.70
N GLN A 48 -2.88 -9.21 13.65
CA GLN A 48 -2.90 -10.64 13.96
C GLN A 48 -2.97 -10.88 15.48
N ASP A 49 -3.79 -11.85 15.88
CA ASP A 49 -3.91 -12.34 17.25
C ASP A 49 -2.68 -13.18 17.64
N THR A 50 -2.33 -13.20 18.93
CA THR A 50 -1.19 -13.93 19.49
C THR A 50 -1.48 -15.39 19.84
N SER A 51 -2.69 -15.89 19.59
CA SER A 51 -3.13 -17.24 19.96
C SER A 51 -2.20 -18.39 19.53
N ASN A 52 -1.40 -18.18 18.47
CA ASN A 52 -0.45 -19.18 17.94
C ASN A 52 1.03 -18.79 18.13
N VAL A 53 1.31 -17.75 18.93
CA VAL A 53 2.64 -17.22 19.15
C VAL A 53 3.25 -17.86 20.39
N THR A 54 4.44 -18.46 20.26
CA THR A 54 5.10 -19.24 21.33
C THR A 54 6.36 -18.59 21.90
N ASP A 55 6.82 -17.48 21.32
CA ASP A 55 8.05 -16.79 21.71
C ASP A 55 7.87 -15.78 22.86
N GLY A 56 6.65 -15.69 23.41
CA GLY A 56 6.30 -14.77 24.49
C GLY A 56 5.93 -13.36 24.02
N SER A 57 5.85 -13.11 22.71
CA SER A 57 5.41 -11.82 22.18
C SER A 57 3.96 -11.54 22.56
N THR A 58 3.69 -10.29 22.96
CA THR A 58 2.36 -9.81 23.35
C THR A 58 1.56 -9.25 22.18
N PHE A 59 2.19 -9.13 21.01
CA PHE A 59 1.57 -8.75 19.74
C PHE A 59 2.35 -9.36 18.57
N VAL A 60 1.69 -9.46 17.41
CA VAL A 60 2.34 -9.78 16.13
C VAL A 60 2.28 -8.52 15.27
N ASP A 61 3.43 -8.04 14.81
CA ASP A 61 3.51 -6.93 13.85
C ASP A 61 3.20 -7.47 12.44
N PRO A 62 2.02 -7.15 11.85
CA PRO A 62 1.65 -7.69 10.56
C PRO A 62 2.30 -6.96 9.38
N LEU A 63 2.98 -5.83 9.62
CA LEU A 63 3.67 -5.07 8.58
C LEU A 63 5.14 -5.48 8.41
N ALA A 64 5.69 -6.24 9.36
CA ALA A 64 7.05 -6.79 9.29
C ALA A 64 7.15 -8.11 8.51
N ASP A 65 6.00 -8.71 8.14
CA ASP A 65 5.92 -9.95 7.38
C ASP A 65 5.39 -9.66 5.96
N GLY A 66 6.33 -9.50 5.02
CA GLY A 66 6.03 -9.23 3.61
C GLY A 66 5.20 -10.33 2.94
N GLU A 67 5.43 -11.60 3.28
CA GLU A 67 4.68 -12.73 2.71
C GLU A 67 3.23 -12.75 3.19
N ALA A 68 3.00 -12.53 4.49
CA ALA A 68 1.66 -12.40 5.04
C ALA A 68 0.92 -11.19 4.43
N CYS A 69 1.61 -10.06 4.29
CA CYS A 69 1.07 -8.86 3.66
C CYS A 69 0.66 -9.10 2.20
N ALA A 70 1.54 -9.72 1.39
CA ALA A 70 1.26 -10.10 0.00
C ALA A 70 0.08 -11.08 -0.13
N ARG A 71 -0.06 -12.02 0.81
CA ARG A 71 -1.19 -12.95 0.89
C ARG A 71 -2.51 -12.23 1.15
N ASP A 72 -2.50 -11.21 2.02
CA ASP A 72 -3.72 -10.60 2.54
C ASP A 72 -4.25 -9.44 1.69
N ILE A 73 -3.37 -8.71 0.99
CA ILE A 73 -3.72 -7.59 0.11
C ILE A 73 -4.81 -7.94 -0.93
N PRO A 74 -4.77 -9.08 -1.66
CA PRO A 74 -5.83 -9.44 -2.59
C PRO A 74 -7.23 -9.48 -1.96
N TYR A 75 -7.34 -9.89 -0.70
CA TYR A 75 -8.61 -9.92 0.04
C TYR A 75 -9.04 -8.51 0.46
N LEU A 76 -8.11 -7.68 0.93
CA LEU A 76 -8.37 -6.27 1.26
C LEU A 76 -8.84 -5.49 0.04
N SER A 77 -8.19 -5.68 -1.11
CA SER A 77 -8.58 -5.08 -2.38
C SER A 77 -9.95 -5.58 -2.87
N ALA A 78 -10.25 -6.87 -2.70
CA ALA A 78 -11.55 -7.44 -3.11
C ALA A 78 -12.74 -6.78 -2.39
N VAL A 79 -12.57 -6.37 -1.14
CA VAL A 79 -13.58 -5.63 -0.36
C VAL A 79 -13.44 -4.10 -0.48
N LYS A 80 -12.57 -3.62 -1.38
CA LYS A 80 -12.36 -2.20 -1.70
C LYS A 80 -11.88 -1.37 -0.52
N THR A 81 -11.10 -1.97 0.36
CA THR A 81 -10.37 -1.28 1.43
C THR A 81 -9.38 -0.30 0.83
N ASN A 82 -9.31 0.91 1.38
CA ASN A 82 -8.26 1.88 1.06
C ASN A 82 -7.50 2.35 2.31
N THR A 83 -7.83 1.84 3.49
CA THR A 83 -7.12 2.15 4.73
C THR A 83 -7.15 0.92 5.63
N ILE A 84 -6.01 0.54 6.19
CA ILE A 84 -5.97 -0.42 7.27
C ILE A 84 -5.65 0.30 8.58
N ARG A 85 -6.04 -0.28 9.70
CA ARG A 85 -5.61 0.20 11.03
C ARG A 85 -4.80 -0.89 11.70
N VAL A 86 -3.53 -0.58 11.98
CA VAL A 86 -2.62 -1.42 12.76
C VAL A 86 -2.49 -0.83 14.16
N TYR A 87 -2.52 -1.67 15.19
CA TYR A 87 -2.55 -1.29 16.60
C TYR A 87 -1.19 -1.36 17.28
N ALA A 88 -0.34 -2.29 16.84
CA ALA A 88 0.99 -2.51 17.40
C ALA A 88 1.99 -2.88 16.30
N LEU A 89 3.13 -2.21 16.33
CA LEU A 89 4.28 -2.38 15.44
C LEU A 89 5.53 -2.61 16.30
N ASN A 90 6.51 -3.31 15.73
CA ASN A 90 7.84 -3.43 16.29
C ASN A 90 8.79 -2.54 15.47
N GLU A 91 9.21 -1.42 16.04
CA GLU A 91 10.04 -0.40 15.40
C GLU A 91 11.46 -0.87 15.03
N THR A 92 11.88 -2.05 15.49
CA THR A 92 13.19 -2.63 15.16
C THR A 92 13.18 -3.49 13.90
N GLN A 93 12.00 -3.83 13.38
CA GLN A 93 11.83 -4.61 12.15
C GLN A 93 11.70 -3.68 10.94
N ASP A 94 12.00 -4.21 9.75
CA ASP A 94 11.80 -3.49 8.48
C ASP A 94 10.37 -3.68 7.97
N HIS A 95 9.73 -2.57 7.60
CA HIS A 95 8.36 -2.55 7.08
C HIS A 95 8.30 -2.20 5.58
N THR A 96 9.46 -1.97 4.95
CA THR A 96 9.56 -1.45 3.58
C THR A 96 8.79 -2.31 2.57
N GLU A 97 8.91 -3.63 2.67
CA GLU A 97 8.26 -4.55 1.73
C GLU A 97 6.73 -4.47 1.81
N CYS A 98 6.14 -4.63 3.00
CA CYS A 98 4.69 -4.56 3.15
C CYS A 98 4.14 -3.16 2.84
N MET A 99 4.83 -2.10 3.24
CA MET A 99 4.41 -0.73 2.90
C MET A 99 4.42 -0.48 1.40
N GLN A 100 5.40 -0.99 0.65
CA GLN A 100 5.40 -0.89 -0.82
C GLN A 100 4.26 -1.69 -1.44
N LEU A 101 3.97 -2.89 -0.93
CA LEU A 101 2.85 -3.69 -1.43
C LEU A 101 1.49 -3.00 -1.17
N LEU A 102 1.33 -2.36 -0.01
CA LEU A 102 0.14 -1.57 0.32
C LEU A 102 0.03 -0.32 -0.56
N ASP A 103 1.15 0.36 -0.81
CA ASP A 103 1.26 1.50 -1.73
C ASP A 103 0.79 1.11 -3.15
N ASP A 104 1.36 0.04 -3.70
CA ASP A 104 1.01 -0.51 -5.02
C ASP A 104 -0.49 -0.89 -5.10
N ALA A 105 -1.08 -1.32 -3.98
CA ALA A 105 -2.50 -1.68 -3.88
C ALA A 105 -3.43 -0.49 -3.60
N GLY A 106 -2.89 0.70 -3.35
CA GLY A 106 -3.66 1.90 -3.04
C GLY A 106 -4.26 1.92 -1.63
N ILE A 107 -3.60 1.28 -0.66
CA ILE A 107 -4.07 1.11 0.72
C ILE A 107 -3.19 1.92 1.69
N TYR A 108 -3.80 2.86 2.40
CA TYR A 108 -3.16 3.63 3.47
C TYR A 108 -3.14 2.85 4.80
N VAL A 109 -2.31 3.27 5.75
CA VAL A 109 -2.21 2.72 7.11
C VAL A 109 -2.55 3.81 8.14
#